data_AF-A0A7J7FCV5-F1
#
_entry.id   AF-A0A7J7FCV5-F1
#
_cell.length_a   1.000
_cell.length_b   1.000
_cell.length_c   1.000
_cell.angle_alpha   90.00
_cell.angle_beta   90.00
_cell.angle_gamma   90.00
#
_symmetry.space_group_name_H-M   'P 1'
#
loop_
_entity.id
_entity.type
_entity.pdbx_description
1 polymer ?
#
loop_
_entity_poly.entity_id
_entity_poly.type
_entity_poly.pdbx_seq_one_letter_code
_entity_poly.pdbx_strand_id
1 'polypeptide(L)'
;MPQLTSPAFPPPTAMLSTQAPFFFPMGHFILFVFVASTIFHLQQRLAKIQPTWELVPARTTSRHEPLETMENTTGSQQPRGMWTINAIGRLGNQMGEYATLYALAKMNGRPAFIPAQMHNTLAPIFRITLPVLHGSTASKIPWRNYHLNDWMEEEYRHIPGEYVRLTGYPCSWTFYHHLRDEILREFTLHDHVRQEAQTFLRGLQVNGSRPSTFVGVHVRRGDYVRVMPRVWKGVVADRRYLEQALDWFRARYSSPVFVVTSNGMAWCRENIDASRGDVIFAGNGNEGSPAQDFALLTQCNHTIMTIGTFGIWAAYLAGGETIYLANYTLPDSPFLKVFKPEAAFLPKWIGIAADLSPLLKH
;
A
#
# COMPACT_ATOMS: atom_id res chain seq x y z
N MET A 1 91.98 -23.99 -11.54
CA MET A 1 91.51 -22.70 -12.10
C MET A 1 90.03 -22.55 -11.79
N PRO A 2 89.61 -21.43 -11.19
CA PRO A 2 88.37 -21.36 -10.42
C PRO A 2 87.19 -20.91 -11.28
N GLN A 3 85.99 -21.44 -10.99
CA GLN A 3 84.74 -20.75 -11.32
C GLN A 3 84.09 -20.32 -10.00
N LEU A 4 83.97 -19.00 -9.87
CA LEU A 4 83.35 -18.31 -8.75
C LEU A 4 81.87 -18.72 -8.63
N THR A 5 81.50 -19.21 -7.46
CA THR A 5 80.12 -19.35 -7.02
C THR A 5 79.60 -17.98 -6.58
N SER A 6 78.53 -17.51 -7.24
CA SER A 6 77.76 -16.34 -6.80
C SER A 6 76.83 -16.72 -5.65
N PRO A 7 76.70 -15.90 -4.59
CA PRO A 7 75.78 -16.19 -3.50
C PRO A 7 74.33 -15.91 -3.95
N ALA A 8 73.47 -16.91 -3.84
CA ALA A 8 72.04 -16.79 -4.07
C ALA A 8 71.40 -15.94 -2.95
N PHE A 9 70.71 -14.87 -3.35
CA PHE A 9 69.90 -14.05 -2.45
C PHE A 9 68.74 -14.88 -1.87
N PRO A 10 68.40 -14.71 -0.58
CA PRO A 10 67.25 -15.36 0.01
C PRO A 10 65.95 -14.81 -0.62
N PRO A 11 64.90 -15.64 -0.76
CA PRO A 11 63.63 -15.19 -1.32
C PRO A 11 62.98 -14.13 -0.42
N PRO A 12 62.24 -13.16 -0.98
CA PRO A 12 61.61 -12.11 -0.20
C PRO A 12 60.60 -12.68 0.79
N THR A 13 60.73 -12.26 2.04
CA THR A 13 59.81 -12.54 3.14
C THR A 13 58.41 -12.09 2.72
N ALA A 14 57.48 -13.03 2.57
CA ALA A 14 56.08 -12.71 2.33
C ALA A 14 55.54 -11.92 3.54
N MET A 15 55.41 -10.60 3.38
CA MET A 15 54.60 -9.80 4.29
C MET A 15 53.17 -10.28 4.14
N LEU A 16 52.65 -10.95 5.18
CA LEU A 16 51.22 -11.16 5.36
C LEU A 16 50.56 -9.78 5.51
N SER A 17 50.11 -9.23 4.38
CA SER A 17 49.11 -8.17 4.36
C SER A 17 47.77 -8.79 4.77
N THR A 18 47.47 -8.75 6.06
CA THR A 18 46.11 -8.93 6.57
C THR A 18 45.33 -7.65 6.33
N GLN A 19 44.96 -7.38 5.08
CA GLN A 19 43.85 -6.47 4.79
C GLN A 19 42.56 -7.28 4.83
N ALA A 20 41.94 -7.28 6.02
CA ALA A 20 40.57 -7.72 6.21
C ALA A 20 39.66 -7.02 5.18
N PRO A 21 38.73 -7.73 4.54
CA PRO A 21 37.69 -7.04 3.78
C PRO A 21 36.87 -6.24 4.79
N PHE A 22 36.97 -4.91 4.73
CA PHE A 22 36.00 -4.03 5.36
C PHE A 22 34.65 -4.23 4.65
N PHE A 23 33.94 -5.29 5.02
CA PHE A 23 32.51 -5.40 4.78
C PHE A 23 31.83 -4.41 5.70
N PHE A 24 31.61 -3.19 5.20
CA PHE A 24 30.59 -2.33 5.75
C PHE A 24 29.26 -3.07 5.59
N PRO A 25 28.53 -3.39 6.67
CA PRO A 25 27.23 -4.02 6.55
C PRO A 25 26.25 -2.97 6.05
N MET A 26 26.15 -2.82 4.73
CA MET A 26 25.23 -1.89 4.06
C MET A 26 23.78 -2.09 4.54
N GLY A 27 23.44 -3.33 4.95
CA GLY A 27 22.15 -3.66 5.56
C GLY A 27 21.88 -2.98 6.90
N HIS A 28 22.90 -2.75 7.74
CA HIS A 28 22.73 -2.02 9.00
C HIS A 28 22.66 -0.51 8.79
N PHE A 29 23.35 0.03 7.78
CA PHE A 29 23.25 1.45 7.43
C PHE A 29 21.88 1.80 6.83
N ILE A 30 21.35 0.96 5.93
CA ILE A 30 20.00 1.16 5.35
C ILE A 30 18.93 0.97 6.43
N LEU A 31 19.04 -0.05 7.30
CA LEU A 31 18.10 -0.25 8.40
C LEU A 31 18.16 0.91 9.41
N PHE A 32 19.34 1.45 9.71
CA PHE A 32 19.53 2.63 10.56
C PHE A 32 18.91 3.88 9.94
N VAL A 33 19.09 4.12 8.64
CA VAL A 33 18.46 5.26 7.92
C VAL A 33 16.93 5.15 7.95
N PHE A 34 16.35 3.95 7.81
CA PHE A 34 14.90 3.74 7.87
C PHE A 34 14.29 3.89 9.28
N VAL A 35 14.97 3.36 10.30
CA VAL A 35 14.53 3.50 11.71
C VAL A 35 14.74 4.92 12.22
N ALA A 36 15.86 5.57 11.86
CA ALA A 36 16.11 6.96 12.22
C ALA A 36 15.14 7.92 11.52
N SER A 37 14.79 7.68 10.25
CA SER A 37 13.83 8.52 9.50
C SER A 37 12.41 8.43 10.08
N THR A 38 11.96 7.24 10.45
CA THR A 38 10.65 7.05 11.09
C THR A 38 10.60 7.70 12.49
N ILE A 39 11.66 7.55 13.29
CA ILE A 39 11.77 8.21 14.60
C ILE A 39 11.88 9.74 14.45
N PHE A 40 12.66 10.25 13.50
CA PHE A 40 12.83 11.67 13.25
C PHE A 40 11.53 12.34 12.80
N HIS A 41 10.76 11.70 11.91
CA HIS A 41 9.44 12.18 11.50
C HIS A 41 8.39 12.11 12.64
N LEU A 42 8.50 11.14 13.55
CA LEU A 42 7.65 11.06 14.75
C LEU A 42 8.00 12.17 15.76
N GLN A 43 9.28 12.46 15.98
CA GLN A 43 9.73 13.54 16.86
C GLN A 43 9.36 14.93 16.33
N GLN A 44 9.46 15.18 15.02
CA GLN A 44 9.01 16.45 14.43
C GLN A 44 7.48 16.66 14.51
N ARG A 45 6.68 15.58 14.53
CA ARG A 45 5.22 15.66 14.73
C ARG A 45 4.84 16.04 16.16
N LEU A 46 5.57 15.54 17.16
CA LEU A 46 5.30 15.86 18.57
C LEU A 46 5.69 17.31 18.92
N ALA A 47 6.75 17.85 18.32
CA ALA A 47 7.20 19.22 18.56
C ALA A 47 6.29 20.31 17.96
N LYS A 48 5.40 19.96 17.02
CA LYS A 48 4.50 20.92 16.34
C LYS A 48 3.10 21.03 16.94
N ILE A 49 2.83 20.32 18.05
CA ILE A 49 1.58 20.44 18.78
C ILE A 49 1.78 21.49 19.88
N GLN A 50 1.64 22.77 19.52
CA GLN A 50 1.31 23.85 20.45
C GLN A 50 0.04 24.54 19.92
N PRO A 51 -0.98 24.81 20.75
CA PRO A 51 -2.22 25.42 20.29
C PRO A 51 -2.09 26.95 20.37
N THR A 52 -2.03 27.63 19.22
CA THR A 52 -2.24 29.09 19.16
C THR A 52 -3.69 29.35 18.80
N TRP A 53 -4.47 29.73 19.81
CA TRP A 53 -5.77 30.35 19.67
C TRP A 53 -5.53 31.86 19.58
N GLU A 54 -5.96 32.51 18.50
CA GLU A 54 -6.22 33.95 18.50
C GLU A 54 -7.48 34.23 17.68
N LEU A 55 -8.46 34.85 18.34
CA LEU A 55 -9.72 35.33 17.77
C LEU A 55 -9.46 36.52 16.83
N VAL A 56 -10.20 36.59 15.72
CA VAL A 56 -10.35 37.82 14.93
C VAL A 56 -11.84 38.21 14.92
N PRO A 57 -12.21 39.46 15.26
CA PRO A 57 -13.60 39.87 15.41
C PRO A 57 -14.25 40.22 14.07
N ALA A 58 -15.56 39.98 14.00
CA ALA A 58 -16.42 40.31 12.88
C ALA A 58 -16.47 41.83 12.62
N ARG A 59 -16.34 42.22 11.34
CA ARG A 59 -16.75 43.54 10.86
C ARG A 59 -17.78 43.40 9.75
N THR A 60 -18.98 43.85 10.09
CA THR A 60 -20.10 44.13 9.21
C THR A 60 -19.82 45.39 8.40
N THR A 61 -19.93 45.32 7.07
CA THR A 61 -20.25 46.49 6.24
C THR A 61 -21.02 46.05 5.01
N SER A 62 -22.28 46.48 4.93
CA SER A 62 -23.11 46.45 3.73
C SER A 62 -22.56 47.41 2.68
N ARG A 63 -22.60 47.03 1.39
CA ARG A 63 -22.78 47.97 0.29
C ARG A 63 -23.36 47.26 -0.94
N HIS A 64 -24.21 48.02 -1.63
CA HIS A 64 -25.09 47.65 -2.72
C HIS A 64 -24.38 47.05 -3.96
N GLU A 65 -24.99 46.01 -4.52
CA GLU A 65 -24.73 45.49 -5.87
C GLU A 65 -25.74 46.10 -6.86
N PRO A 66 -25.34 46.56 -8.05
CA PRO A 66 -26.22 46.66 -9.20
C PRO A 66 -26.20 45.35 -10.01
N LEU A 67 -27.40 44.92 -10.37
CA LEU A 67 -27.71 43.80 -11.25
C LEU A 67 -27.10 44.03 -12.66
N GLU A 68 -26.00 43.34 -12.98
CA GLU A 68 -25.49 43.24 -14.35
C GLU A 68 -25.90 41.91 -14.99
N THR A 69 -26.37 42.06 -16.22
CA THR A 69 -26.95 41.13 -17.18
C THR A 69 -26.15 39.85 -17.43
N MET A 70 -26.86 38.73 -17.48
CA MET A 70 -26.38 37.44 -18.02
C MET A 70 -25.91 37.60 -19.47
N GLU A 71 -24.59 37.66 -19.67
CA GLU A 71 -23.98 37.30 -20.95
C GLU A 71 -23.50 35.84 -20.89
N ASN A 72 -24.20 35.00 -21.65
CA ASN A 72 -23.81 33.64 -21.99
C ASN A 72 -22.46 33.66 -22.72
N THR A 73 -21.37 33.51 -21.99
CA THR A 73 -20.07 33.15 -22.54
C THR A 73 -19.82 31.65 -22.32
N THR A 74 -20.27 30.84 -23.27
CA THR A 74 -19.73 29.49 -23.49
C THR A 74 -18.32 29.60 -24.04
N GLY A 75 -17.38 30.10 -23.23
CA GLY A 75 -15.96 29.93 -23.43
C GLY A 75 -15.53 28.74 -22.58
N SER A 76 -15.04 27.67 -23.20
CA SER A 76 -14.36 26.60 -22.47
C SER A 76 -13.11 27.19 -21.81
N GLN A 77 -13.24 27.74 -20.60
CA GLN A 77 -12.08 28.11 -19.80
C GLN A 77 -11.31 26.83 -19.53
N GLN A 78 -10.14 26.70 -20.14
CA GLN A 78 -9.16 25.67 -19.79
C GLN A 78 -9.06 25.60 -18.27
N PRO A 79 -9.17 24.41 -17.64
CA PRO A 79 -9.04 24.28 -16.21
C PRO A 79 -7.73 24.92 -15.75
N ARG A 80 -7.82 26.03 -14.99
CA ARG A 80 -6.64 26.65 -14.38
C ARG A 80 -6.11 25.77 -13.25
N GLY A 81 -4.79 25.67 -13.17
CA GLY A 81 -4.10 24.86 -12.16
C GLY A 81 -3.87 23.39 -12.55
N MET A 82 -3.29 22.64 -11.62
CA MET A 82 -3.13 21.19 -11.72
C MET A 82 -2.91 20.57 -10.34
N TRP A 83 -3.32 19.32 -10.19
CA TRP A 83 -3.17 18.59 -8.95
C TRP A 83 -2.24 17.40 -9.13
N THR A 84 -1.49 17.09 -8.08
CA THR A 84 -0.64 15.91 -7.99
C THR A 84 -0.68 15.35 -6.57
N ILE A 85 -0.02 14.23 -6.34
CA ILE A 85 0.10 13.58 -5.04
C ILE A 85 1.54 13.12 -4.81
N ASN A 86 1.93 12.92 -3.55
CA ASN A 86 3.15 12.19 -3.22
C ASN A 86 3.11 10.75 -3.77
N ALA A 87 4.27 10.12 -3.92
CA ALA A 87 4.39 8.72 -4.32
C ALA A 87 5.19 7.97 -3.24
N ILE A 88 4.55 7.63 -2.12
CA ILE A 88 5.25 7.05 -0.97
C ILE A 88 4.72 5.67 -0.57
N GLY A 89 5.61 4.87 0.01
CA GLY A 89 5.31 3.48 0.33
C GLY A 89 5.29 2.57 -0.91
N ARG A 90 4.71 1.39 -0.73
CA ARG A 90 4.70 0.30 -1.72
C ARG A 90 3.37 0.21 -2.47
N LEU A 91 3.24 -0.76 -3.37
CA LEU A 91 2.13 -0.96 -4.31
C LEU A 91 0.75 -0.51 -3.77
N GLY A 92 0.24 -1.12 -2.70
CA GLY A 92 -1.09 -0.79 -2.17
C GLY A 92 -1.24 0.66 -1.67
N ASN A 93 -0.17 1.30 -1.19
CA ASN A 93 -0.22 2.71 -0.81
C ASN A 93 -0.32 3.59 -2.05
N GLN A 94 0.49 3.31 -3.06
CA GLN A 94 0.47 4.07 -4.31
C GLN A 94 -0.83 3.89 -5.08
N MET A 95 -1.49 2.73 -4.98
CA MET A 95 -2.86 2.54 -5.49
C MET A 95 -3.87 3.42 -4.75
N GLY A 96 -3.75 3.53 -3.41
CA GLY A 96 -4.54 4.44 -2.58
C GLY A 96 -4.35 5.91 -2.96
N GLU A 97 -3.09 6.33 -3.09
CA GLU A 97 -2.72 7.67 -3.55
C GLU A 97 -3.29 7.96 -4.95
N TYR A 98 -3.12 7.04 -5.90
CA TYR A 98 -3.64 7.19 -7.26
C TYR A 98 -5.16 7.37 -7.28
N ALA A 99 -5.90 6.46 -6.64
CA ALA A 99 -7.36 6.50 -6.63
C ALA A 99 -7.89 7.76 -5.94
N THR A 100 -7.21 8.19 -4.88
CA THR A 100 -7.54 9.43 -4.16
C THR A 100 -7.31 10.66 -5.01
N LEU A 101 -6.15 10.76 -5.67
CA LEU A 101 -5.86 11.86 -6.61
C LEU A 101 -6.90 11.89 -7.73
N TYR A 102 -7.19 10.73 -8.34
CA TYR A 102 -8.17 10.60 -9.41
C TYR A 102 -9.54 11.15 -9.00
N ALA A 103 -10.05 10.69 -7.86
CA ALA A 103 -11.37 11.08 -7.40
C ALA A 103 -11.43 12.54 -6.93
N LEU A 104 -10.49 12.98 -6.11
CA LEU A 104 -10.52 14.35 -5.56
C LEU A 104 -10.28 15.42 -6.63
N ALA A 105 -9.37 15.19 -7.57
CA ALA A 105 -9.15 16.14 -8.66
C ALA A 105 -10.40 16.28 -9.53
N LYS A 106 -11.09 15.16 -9.82
CA LYS A 106 -12.36 15.17 -10.54
C LYS A 106 -13.45 15.93 -9.79
N MET A 107 -13.62 15.68 -8.48
CA MET A 107 -14.59 16.40 -7.64
C MET A 107 -14.33 17.92 -7.60
N ASN A 108 -13.07 18.33 -7.65
CA ASN A 108 -12.68 19.74 -7.58
C ASN A 108 -12.53 20.41 -8.96
N GLY A 109 -12.85 19.71 -10.05
CA GLY A 109 -12.74 20.24 -11.42
C GLY A 109 -11.31 20.56 -11.84
N ARG A 110 -10.33 19.76 -11.40
CA ARG A 110 -8.89 20.00 -11.62
C ARG A 110 -8.27 18.88 -12.46
N PRO A 111 -7.32 19.19 -13.34
CA PRO A 111 -6.55 18.17 -14.03
C PRO A 111 -5.57 17.51 -13.04
N ALA A 112 -5.48 16.19 -13.08
CA ALA A 112 -4.60 15.39 -12.23
C ALA A 112 -3.41 14.84 -13.01
N PHE A 113 -2.23 14.88 -12.38
CA PHE A 113 -1.00 14.29 -12.91
C PHE A 113 -0.28 13.49 -11.83
N ILE A 114 0.24 12.32 -12.18
CA ILE A 114 0.96 11.46 -11.26
C ILE A 114 2.47 11.66 -11.35
N PRO A 115 3.24 11.53 -10.25
CA PRO A 115 4.69 11.52 -10.32
C PRO A 115 5.23 10.35 -11.17
N ALA A 116 6.36 10.55 -11.84
CA ALA A 116 7.02 9.50 -12.63
C ALA A 116 7.32 8.23 -11.82
N GLN A 117 7.66 8.36 -10.53
CA GLN A 117 7.88 7.22 -9.63
C GLN A 117 6.61 6.35 -9.47
N MET A 118 5.44 6.99 -9.35
CA MET A 118 4.17 6.29 -9.24
C MET A 118 3.84 5.55 -10.53
N HIS A 119 4.04 6.23 -11.67
CA HIS A 119 3.88 5.61 -12.98
C HIS A 119 4.77 4.36 -13.12
N ASN A 120 6.05 4.44 -12.75
CA ASN A 120 6.98 3.30 -12.81
C ASN A 120 6.56 2.13 -11.90
N THR A 121 5.80 2.40 -10.83
CA THR A 121 5.29 1.35 -9.93
C THR A 121 4.00 0.71 -10.47
N LEU A 122 3.08 1.51 -11.00
CA LEU A 122 1.72 1.07 -11.34
C LEU A 122 1.56 0.67 -12.81
N ALA A 123 2.15 1.43 -13.75
CA ALA A 123 1.98 1.23 -15.19
C ALA A 123 2.46 -0.14 -15.72
N PRO A 124 3.49 -0.79 -15.14
CA PRO A 124 3.85 -2.15 -15.56
C PRO A 124 2.77 -3.19 -15.25
N ILE A 125 1.88 -2.92 -14.30
CA ILE A 125 0.85 -3.86 -13.82
C ILE A 125 -0.51 -3.50 -14.43
N PHE A 126 -0.84 -2.21 -14.44
CA PHE A 126 -2.18 -1.70 -14.73
C PHE A 126 -2.21 -0.74 -15.92
N ARG A 127 -3.40 -0.62 -16.52
CA ARG A 127 -3.72 0.33 -17.62
C ARG A 127 -4.16 1.70 -17.09
N ILE A 128 -3.38 2.27 -16.16
CA ILE A 128 -3.62 3.60 -15.62
C ILE A 128 -3.54 4.69 -16.69
N THR A 129 -4.36 5.73 -16.59
CA THR A 129 -4.52 6.75 -17.64
C THR A 129 -4.04 8.14 -17.25
N LEU A 130 -3.99 8.47 -15.95
CA LEU A 130 -3.51 9.78 -15.50
C LEU A 130 -2.11 10.11 -16.08
N PRO A 131 -1.93 11.31 -16.66
CA PRO A 131 -0.68 11.71 -17.29
C PRO A 131 0.46 11.85 -16.28
N VAL A 132 1.68 11.61 -16.75
CA VAL A 132 2.89 11.71 -15.92
C VAL A 132 3.35 13.16 -15.83
N LEU A 133 3.54 13.64 -14.60
CA LEU A 133 4.23 14.89 -14.31
C LEU A 133 5.74 14.63 -14.17
N HIS A 134 6.51 15.09 -15.15
CA HIS A 134 7.97 14.95 -15.13
C HIS A 134 8.59 15.81 -14.01
N GLY A 135 9.63 15.28 -13.36
CA GLY A 135 10.26 15.92 -12.19
C GLY A 135 10.81 17.33 -12.46
N SER A 136 11.32 17.58 -13.67
CA SER A 136 11.81 18.91 -14.07
C SER A 136 10.71 19.96 -14.22
N THR A 137 9.47 19.54 -14.51
CA THR A 137 8.29 20.42 -14.51
C THR A 137 7.76 20.56 -13.10
N ALA A 138 7.66 19.44 -12.36
CA ALA A 138 7.17 19.44 -10.98
C ALA A 138 7.96 20.39 -10.07
N SER A 139 9.29 20.49 -10.23
CA SER A 139 10.14 21.33 -9.39
C SER A 139 9.95 22.84 -9.59
N LYS A 140 9.34 23.25 -10.71
CA LYS A 140 9.11 24.67 -11.06
C LYS A 140 7.74 25.18 -10.62
N ILE A 141 6.87 24.29 -10.17
CA ILE A 141 5.49 24.62 -9.80
C ILE A 141 5.46 24.95 -8.29
N PRO A 142 4.84 26.08 -7.90
CA PRO A 142 4.71 26.47 -6.49
C PRO A 142 3.60 25.67 -5.81
N TRP A 143 3.88 24.39 -5.53
CA TRP A 143 2.89 23.49 -4.93
C TRP A 143 2.45 23.93 -3.54
N ARG A 144 1.13 24.04 -3.35
CA ARG A 144 0.53 24.01 -2.02
C ARG A 144 0.39 22.56 -1.56
N ASN A 145 1.16 22.18 -0.55
CA ASN A 145 0.98 20.88 0.08
C ASN A 145 -0.33 20.85 0.86
N TYR A 146 -1.11 19.80 0.66
CA TYR A 146 -2.36 19.56 1.39
C TYR A 146 -2.31 18.15 1.99
N HIS A 147 -2.41 18.05 3.32
CA HIS A 147 -2.35 16.76 4.00
C HIS A 147 -3.72 16.11 4.06
N LEU A 148 -3.77 14.82 3.72
CA LEU A 148 -4.95 13.99 3.80
C LEU A 148 -4.79 13.01 4.95
N ASN A 149 -5.80 12.97 5.81
CA ASN A 149 -5.97 11.88 6.76
C ASN A 149 -6.41 10.60 6.04
N ASP A 150 -5.99 9.43 6.54
CA ASP A 150 -6.32 8.15 5.90
C ASP A 150 -7.82 7.89 5.84
N TRP A 151 -8.57 8.31 6.87
CA TRP A 151 -10.03 8.17 6.89
C TRP A 151 -10.76 9.10 5.94
N MET A 152 -10.07 10.17 5.51
CA MET A 152 -10.57 11.25 4.67
C MET A 152 -11.70 12.07 5.33
N GLU A 153 -11.83 13.33 4.94
CA GLU A 153 -12.77 14.28 5.54
C GLU A 153 -13.60 14.98 4.47
N GLU A 154 -14.85 15.30 4.78
CA GLU A 154 -15.81 15.88 3.83
C GLU A 154 -15.33 17.23 3.25
N GLU A 155 -14.55 18.00 4.02
CA GLU A 155 -13.92 19.24 3.56
C GLU A 155 -13.01 19.04 2.34
N TYR A 156 -12.46 17.83 2.14
CA TYR A 156 -11.58 17.52 1.00
C TYR A 156 -12.31 17.53 -0.35
N ARG A 157 -13.66 17.56 -0.34
CA ARG A 157 -14.43 17.79 -1.57
C ARG A 157 -14.23 19.20 -2.15
N HIS A 158 -13.73 20.14 -1.36
CA HIS A 158 -13.53 21.53 -1.74
C HIS A 158 -12.15 22.04 -1.29
N ILE A 159 -11.08 21.59 -1.94
CA ILE A 159 -9.72 22.01 -1.60
C ILE A 159 -9.38 23.31 -2.36
N PRO A 160 -9.03 24.40 -1.64
CA PRO A 160 -8.67 25.66 -2.28
C PRO A 160 -7.26 25.62 -2.87
N GLY A 161 -7.12 26.09 -4.11
CA GLY A 161 -5.84 26.32 -4.76
C GLY A 161 -5.77 25.76 -6.18
N GLU A 162 -5.01 26.44 -7.03
CA GLU A 162 -4.79 26.03 -8.41
C GLU A 162 -3.74 24.89 -8.48
N TYR A 163 -2.65 24.99 -7.73
CA TYR A 163 -1.54 24.03 -7.74
C TYR A 163 -1.43 23.29 -6.40
N VAL A 164 -2.08 22.13 -6.31
CA VAL A 164 -2.14 21.35 -5.05
C VAL A 164 -1.34 20.06 -5.17
N ARG A 165 -0.51 19.78 -4.17
CA ARG A 165 0.11 18.47 -3.96
C ARG A 165 -0.50 17.82 -2.73
N LEU A 166 -1.31 16.80 -2.96
CA LEU A 166 -1.86 15.96 -1.90
C LEU A 166 -0.71 15.18 -1.24
N THR A 167 -0.82 14.94 0.07
CA THR A 167 0.20 14.26 0.87
C THR A 167 -0.44 13.36 1.92
N GLY A 168 0.26 12.32 2.34
CA GLY A 168 -0.23 11.33 3.30
C GLY A 168 -0.21 9.92 2.71
N TYR A 169 -0.98 9.00 3.30
CA TYR A 169 -1.17 7.64 2.83
C TYR A 169 -2.67 7.35 2.68
N PRO A 170 -3.42 8.13 1.86
CA PRO A 170 -4.86 7.98 1.79
C PRO A 170 -5.23 6.61 1.20
N CYS A 171 -6.07 5.84 1.89
CA CYS A 171 -6.58 4.56 1.43
C CYS A 171 -8.08 4.37 1.77
N SER A 172 -8.85 5.46 1.79
CA SER A 172 -10.26 5.43 2.15
C SER A 172 -11.18 5.31 0.95
N TRP A 173 -11.99 4.24 0.94
CA TRP A 173 -12.93 3.96 -0.13
C TRP A 173 -13.99 5.04 -0.28
N THR A 174 -14.29 5.78 0.79
CA THR A 174 -15.37 6.77 0.84
C THR A 174 -15.26 7.86 -0.24
N PHE A 175 -14.04 8.14 -0.73
CA PHE A 175 -13.80 9.17 -1.74
C PHE A 175 -13.70 8.65 -3.16
N TYR A 176 -13.43 7.37 -3.42
CA TYR A 176 -13.31 6.85 -4.78
C TYR A 176 -14.34 5.78 -5.14
N HIS A 177 -15.08 5.24 -4.16
CA HIS A 177 -16.02 4.14 -4.41
C HIS A 177 -17.24 4.56 -5.23
N HIS A 178 -17.67 5.81 -5.15
CA HIS A 178 -18.71 6.35 -6.04
C HIS A 178 -18.28 6.38 -7.52
N LEU A 179 -16.97 6.31 -7.81
CA LEU A 179 -16.37 6.17 -9.15
C LEU A 179 -15.89 4.75 -9.42
N ARG A 180 -16.43 3.73 -8.73
CA ARG A 180 -15.87 2.37 -8.74
C ARG A 180 -15.59 1.85 -10.15
N ASP A 181 -16.50 2.04 -11.10
CA ASP A 181 -16.32 1.54 -12.47
C ASP A 181 -15.15 2.20 -13.20
N GLU A 182 -14.89 3.48 -12.92
CA GLU A 182 -13.70 4.18 -13.43
C GLU A 182 -12.43 3.66 -12.75
N ILE A 183 -12.44 3.53 -11.43
CA ILE A 183 -11.30 3.01 -10.66
C ILE A 183 -10.93 1.58 -11.10
N LEU A 184 -11.91 0.73 -11.38
CA LEU A 184 -11.66 -0.62 -11.92
C LEU A 184 -11.05 -0.59 -13.32
N ARG A 185 -11.42 0.38 -14.17
CA ARG A 185 -10.78 0.58 -15.48
C ARG A 185 -9.32 1.00 -15.32
N GLU A 186 -9.03 1.95 -14.43
CA GLU A 186 -7.66 2.41 -14.15
C GLU A 186 -6.77 1.26 -13.66
N PHE A 187 -7.31 0.36 -12.82
CA PHE A 187 -6.59 -0.80 -12.31
C PHE A 187 -6.84 -2.10 -13.08
N THR A 188 -7.19 -2.00 -14.37
CA THR A 188 -7.25 -3.18 -15.23
C THR A 188 -5.84 -3.70 -15.51
N LEU A 189 -5.60 -4.99 -15.24
CA LEU A 189 -4.33 -5.65 -15.52
C LEU A 189 -3.99 -5.64 -17.02
N HIS A 190 -2.70 -5.52 -17.34
CA HIS A 190 -2.23 -5.82 -18.70
C HIS A 190 -2.47 -7.30 -19.06
N ASP A 191 -2.67 -7.57 -20.36
CA ASP A 191 -3.02 -8.91 -20.84
C ASP A 191 -1.99 -9.97 -20.45
N HIS A 192 -0.70 -9.66 -20.56
CA HIS A 192 0.36 -10.60 -20.19
C HIS A 192 0.34 -10.94 -18.69
N VAL A 193 0.19 -9.93 -17.81
CA VAL A 193 0.09 -10.11 -16.35
C VAL A 193 -1.14 -10.95 -15.99
N ARG A 194 -2.29 -10.62 -16.60
CA ARG A 194 -3.55 -11.35 -16.41
C ARG A 194 -3.43 -12.80 -16.88
N GLN A 195 -2.84 -13.03 -18.06
CA GLN A 195 -2.72 -14.37 -18.65
C GLN A 195 -1.79 -15.27 -17.83
N GLU A 196 -0.71 -14.74 -17.28
CA GLU A 196 0.20 -15.47 -16.38
C GLU A 196 -0.57 -15.99 -15.15
N ALA A 197 -1.28 -15.10 -14.45
CA ALA A 197 -2.08 -15.46 -13.28
C ALA A 197 -3.20 -16.47 -13.62
N GLN A 198 -3.94 -16.23 -14.70
CA GLN A 198 -5.02 -17.12 -15.13
C GLN A 198 -4.52 -18.50 -15.59
N THR A 199 -3.33 -18.57 -16.18
CA THR A 199 -2.72 -19.85 -16.58
C THR A 199 -2.35 -20.67 -15.34
N PHE A 200 -1.79 -20.03 -14.32
CA PHE A 200 -1.55 -20.67 -13.03
C PHE A 200 -2.85 -21.23 -12.43
N LEU A 201 -3.90 -20.40 -12.32
CA LEU A 201 -5.18 -20.80 -11.72
C LEU A 201 -5.86 -21.94 -12.49
N ARG A 202 -5.90 -21.88 -13.84
CA ARG A 202 -6.47 -22.95 -14.67
C ARG A 202 -5.71 -24.27 -14.61
N GLY A 203 -4.42 -24.23 -14.24
CA GLY A 203 -3.59 -25.40 -14.04
C GLY A 203 -3.86 -26.14 -12.73
N LEU A 204 -4.56 -25.51 -11.78
CA LEU A 204 -4.86 -26.12 -10.49
C LEU A 204 -5.96 -27.18 -10.61
N GLN A 205 -5.76 -28.29 -9.91
CA GLN A 205 -6.73 -29.38 -9.75
C GLN A 205 -6.86 -29.72 -8.27
N VAL A 206 -8.08 -29.97 -7.82
CA VAL A 206 -8.36 -30.47 -6.47
C VAL A 206 -9.24 -31.69 -6.57
N ASN A 207 -8.81 -32.79 -5.94
CA ASN A 207 -9.48 -34.09 -5.99
C ASN A 207 -9.80 -34.56 -7.43
N GLY A 208 -8.86 -34.33 -8.37
CA GLY A 208 -9.00 -34.72 -9.77
C GLY A 208 -9.96 -33.87 -10.61
N SER A 209 -10.52 -32.79 -10.05
CA SER A 209 -11.45 -31.89 -10.76
C SER A 209 -10.92 -30.46 -10.80
N ARG A 210 -11.38 -29.69 -11.80
CA ARG A 210 -11.11 -28.25 -11.87
C ARG A 210 -11.98 -27.51 -10.85
N PRO A 211 -11.38 -26.72 -9.96
CA PRO A 211 -12.14 -25.93 -9.00
C PRO A 211 -12.91 -24.81 -9.71
N SER A 212 -14.12 -24.52 -9.21
CA SER A 212 -14.95 -23.41 -9.71
C SER A 212 -14.80 -22.14 -8.88
N THR A 213 -14.23 -22.24 -7.67
CA THR A 213 -14.10 -21.13 -6.72
C THR A 213 -12.65 -21.01 -6.25
N PHE A 214 -12.03 -19.87 -6.54
CA PHE A 214 -10.73 -19.49 -6.01
C PHE A 214 -10.89 -18.41 -4.95
N VAL A 215 -10.24 -18.60 -3.80
CA VAL A 215 -10.19 -17.64 -2.70
C VAL A 215 -8.74 -17.20 -2.55
N GLY A 216 -8.46 -15.93 -2.88
CA GLY A 216 -7.14 -15.35 -2.69
C GLY A 216 -6.88 -15.10 -1.22
N VAL A 217 -5.79 -15.64 -0.66
CA VAL A 217 -5.45 -15.49 0.75
C VAL A 217 -4.17 -14.67 0.88
N HIS A 218 -4.28 -13.43 1.37
CA HIS A 218 -3.14 -12.54 1.58
C HIS A 218 -2.78 -12.44 3.07
N VAL A 219 -1.65 -13.04 3.45
CA VAL A 219 -1.12 -13.04 4.82
C VAL A 219 0.05 -12.07 4.95
N ARG A 220 -0.20 -10.90 5.54
CA ARG A 220 0.81 -9.87 5.81
C ARG A 220 1.58 -10.20 7.09
N ARG A 221 2.88 -10.43 6.94
CA ARG A 221 3.85 -10.58 8.03
C ARG A 221 4.99 -9.59 7.84
N GLY A 222 6.22 -10.07 7.59
CA GLY A 222 7.42 -9.23 7.45
C GLY A 222 7.60 -8.27 8.64
N ASP A 223 7.81 -6.99 8.34
CA ASP A 223 7.98 -5.91 9.31
C ASP A 223 6.82 -5.81 10.32
N TYR A 224 5.59 -6.15 9.92
CA TYR A 224 4.41 -6.06 10.80
C TYR A 224 4.51 -6.99 12.01
N VAL A 225 5.22 -8.11 11.92
CA VAL A 225 5.45 -9.01 13.06
C VAL A 225 6.16 -8.29 14.21
N ARG A 226 7.00 -7.29 13.92
CA ARG A 226 7.69 -6.48 14.92
C ARG A 226 6.94 -5.18 15.22
N VAL A 227 6.46 -4.49 14.17
CA VAL A 227 5.90 -3.15 14.29
C VAL A 227 4.53 -3.16 14.97
N MET A 228 3.67 -4.14 14.67
CA MET A 228 2.33 -4.22 15.28
C MET A 228 2.38 -4.25 16.82
N PRO A 229 3.11 -5.20 17.46
CA PRO A 229 3.13 -5.25 18.92
C PRO A 229 3.93 -4.09 19.55
N ARG A 230 5.06 -3.69 18.95
CA ARG A 230 5.99 -2.73 19.58
C ARG A 230 5.59 -1.27 19.43
N VAL A 231 4.94 -0.92 18.32
CA VAL A 231 4.61 0.47 17.97
C VAL A 231 3.10 0.68 18.05
N TRP A 232 2.34 -0.25 17.48
CA TRP A 232 0.90 -0.07 17.28
C TRP A 232 0.03 -0.74 18.33
N LYS A 233 0.60 -1.32 19.39
CA LYS A 233 -0.17 -2.06 20.42
C LYS A 233 -1.18 -3.02 19.75
N GLY A 234 -0.72 -3.75 18.75
CA GLY A 234 -1.55 -4.58 17.89
C GLY A 234 -0.93 -5.91 17.55
N VAL A 235 -1.72 -6.76 16.91
CA VAL A 235 -1.33 -8.11 16.51
C VAL A 235 -1.36 -8.26 14.99
N VAL A 236 -0.75 -9.33 14.52
CA VAL A 236 -0.92 -9.83 13.15
C VAL A 236 -1.83 -11.05 13.20
N ALA A 237 -2.39 -11.44 12.04
CA ALA A 237 -3.22 -12.63 11.96
C ALA A 237 -2.49 -13.87 12.50
N ASP A 238 -3.21 -14.62 13.31
CA ASP A 238 -2.77 -15.88 13.89
C ASP A 238 -3.36 -17.07 13.12
N ARG A 239 -3.00 -18.27 13.56
CA ARG A 239 -3.50 -19.52 12.99
C ARG A 239 -5.03 -19.62 13.11
N ARG A 240 -5.58 -19.27 14.27
CA ARG A 240 -7.01 -19.40 14.56
C ARG A 240 -7.87 -18.50 13.65
N TYR A 241 -7.41 -17.28 13.35
CA TYR A 241 -8.05 -16.42 12.35
C TYR A 241 -8.09 -17.08 10.97
N LEU A 242 -6.96 -17.61 10.51
CA LEU A 242 -6.87 -18.24 9.19
C LEU A 242 -7.76 -19.48 9.10
N GLU A 243 -7.76 -20.33 10.13
CA GLU A 243 -8.66 -21.49 10.22
C GLU A 243 -10.13 -21.08 10.10
N GLN A 244 -10.58 -20.10 10.89
CA GLN A 244 -11.96 -19.61 10.83
C GLN A 244 -12.32 -19.03 9.45
N ALA A 245 -11.40 -18.25 8.85
CA ALA A 245 -11.64 -17.64 7.56
C ALA A 245 -11.73 -18.69 6.43
N LEU A 246 -10.82 -19.68 6.41
CA LEU A 246 -10.86 -20.78 5.44
C LEU A 246 -12.14 -21.61 5.61
N ASP A 247 -12.48 -21.97 6.85
CA ASP A 247 -13.67 -22.80 7.14
C ASP A 247 -14.97 -22.08 6.80
N TRP A 248 -15.02 -20.75 6.93
CA TRP A 248 -16.17 -19.95 6.50
C TRP A 248 -16.48 -20.12 5.00
N PHE A 249 -15.45 -20.16 4.14
CA PHE A 249 -15.59 -20.39 2.71
C PHE A 249 -15.86 -21.87 2.40
N ARG A 250 -15.18 -22.80 3.08
CA ARG A 250 -15.44 -24.25 2.93
C ARG A 250 -16.89 -24.63 3.25
N ALA A 251 -17.53 -23.92 4.18
CA ALA A 251 -18.92 -24.14 4.54
C ALA A 251 -19.92 -23.59 3.49
N ARG A 252 -19.49 -22.71 2.58
CA ARG A 252 -20.37 -21.98 1.64
C ARG A 252 -20.17 -22.36 0.18
N TYR A 253 -18.96 -22.73 -0.18
CA TYR A 253 -18.59 -23.05 -1.55
C TYR A 253 -18.22 -24.52 -1.66
N SER A 254 -18.66 -25.16 -2.75
CA SER A 254 -18.24 -26.51 -3.07
C SER A 254 -16.80 -26.50 -3.57
N SER A 255 -15.91 -27.19 -2.85
CA SER A 255 -14.51 -27.38 -3.26
C SER A 255 -13.75 -26.07 -3.58
N PRO A 256 -13.71 -25.09 -2.65
CA PRO A 256 -12.95 -23.86 -2.86
C PRO A 256 -11.45 -24.17 -2.86
N VAL A 257 -10.67 -23.38 -3.60
CA VAL A 257 -9.21 -23.44 -3.57
C VAL A 257 -8.64 -22.15 -3.02
N PHE A 258 -7.82 -22.27 -1.99
CA PHE A 258 -7.19 -21.16 -1.30
C PHE A 258 -5.81 -20.89 -1.89
N VAL A 259 -5.65 -19.75 -2.56
CA VAL A 259 -4.41 -19.34 -3.21
C VAL A 259 -3.66 -18.39 -2.28
N VAL A 260 -2.67 -18.90 -1.56
CA VAL A 260 -1.97 -18.19 -0.49
C VAL A 260 -0.78 -17.40 -1.04
N THR A 261 -0.75 -16.10 -0.74
CA THR A 261 0.38 -15.19 -0.94
C THR A 261 0.78 -14.55 0.38
N SER A 262 2.09 -14.36 0.58
CA SER A 262 2.61 -13.86 1.85
C SER A 262 4.07 -13.45 1.73
N ASN A 263 4.45 -12.35 2.39
CA ASN A 263 5.86 -12.02 2.66
C ASN A 263 6.42 -12.76 3.90
N GLY A 264 5.69 -13.75 4.41
CA GLY A 264 6.09 -14.66 5.48
C GLY A 264 5.64 -16.08 5.16
N MET A 265 5.98 -16.57 3.95
CA MET A 265 5.46 -17.83 3.44
C MET A 265 5.86 -19.07 4.27
N ALA A 266 7.05 -19.06 4.89
CA ALA A 266 7.46 -20.13 5.82
C ALA A 266 6.46 -20.29 6.98
N TRP A 267 6.12 -19.17 7.62
CA TRP A 267 5.11 -19.16 8.69
C TRP A 267 3.75 -19.65 8.19
N CYS A 268 3.35 -19.31 6.96
CA CYS A 268 2.09 -19.79 6.39
C CYS A 268 2.07 -21.31 6.21
N ARG A 269 3.17 -21.91 5.72
CA ARG A 269 3.28 -23.37 5.57
C ARG A 269 3.23 -24.10 6.92
N GLU A 270 3.73 -23.48 7.98
CA GLU A 270 3.69 -24.03 9.34
C GLU A 270 2.32 -23.89 10.02
N ASN A 271 1.54 -22.87 9.66
CA ASN A 271 0.34 -22.47 10.42
C ASN A 271 -0.99 -22.63 9.65
N ILE A 272 -0.97 -22.90 8.35
CA ILE A 272 -2.17 -23.18 7.56
C ILE A 272 -2.25 -24.68 7.31
N ASP A 273 -3.35 -25.30 7.75
CA ASP A 273 -3.62 -26.70 7.46
C ASP A 273 -3.97 -26.90 5.97
N ALA A 274 -3.03 -27.50 5.25
CA ALA A 274 -3.16 -27.86 3.84
C ALA A 274 -3.47 -29.36 3.62
N SER A 275 -3.73 -30.13 4.68
CA SER A 275 -3.95 -31.58 4.61
C SER A 275 -5.13 -32.00 3.72
N ARG A 276 -6.11 -31.09 3.53
CA ARG A 276 -7.27 -31.30 2.65
C ARG A 276 -6.96 -31.14 1.15
N GLY A 277 -5.76 -30.70 0.80
CA GLY A 277 -5.35 -30.48 -0.60
C GLY A 277 -6.02 -29.27 -1.27
N ASP A 278 -6.74 -28.44 -0.52
CA ASP A 278 -7.46 -27.25 -1.01
C ASP A 278 -6.66 -25.95 -0.85
N VAL A 279 -5.43 -26.02 -0.31
CA VAL A 279 -4.55 -24.86 -0.07
C VAL A 279 -3.33 -24.93 -0.97
N ILE A 280 -3.09 -23.86 -1.75
CA ILE A 280 -1.95 -23.71 -2.64
C ILE A 280 -1.11 -22.51 -2.19
N PHE A 281 0.15 -22.77 -1.80
CA PHE A 281 1.11 -21.72 -1.46
C PHE A 281 1.77 -21.17 -2.73
N ALA A 282 1.10 -20.21 -3.37
CA ALA A 282 1.44 -19.70 -4.70
C ALA A 282 2.43 -18.54 -4.69
N GLY A 283 2.45 -17.74 -3.62
CA GLY A 283 3.28 -16.54 -3.58
C GLY A 283 4.78 -16.81 -3.51
N ASN A 284 5.57 -16.01 -4.23
CA ASN A 284 7.04 -16.07 -4.14
C ASN A 284 7.60 -15.30 -2.92
N GLY A 285 6.75 -14.49 -2.27
CA GLY A 285 7.10 -13.71 -1.08
C GLY A 285 8.09 -12.58 -1.32
N ASN A 286 8.43 -12.29 -2.59
CA ASN A 286 9.35 -11.24 -2.98
C ASN A 286 8.65 -9.88 -2.96
N GLU A 287 8.89 -9.11 -1.90
CA GLU A 287 8.33 -7.77 -1.75
C GLU A 287 8.84 -6.77 -2.82
N GLY A 288 9.93 -7.09 -3.53
CA GLY A 288 10.49 -6.29 -4.62
C GLY A 288 9.80 -6.49 -5.98
N SER A 289 9.03 -7.57 -6.17
CA SER A 289 8.26 -7.82 -7.40
C SER A 289 6.80 -8.22 -7.08
N PRO A 290 6.00 -7.31 -6.49
CA PRO A 290 4.66 -7.65 -5.99
C PRO A 290 3.63 -8.01 -7.07
N ALA A 291 3.93 -7.76 -8.35
CA ALA A 291 2.98 -7.85 -9.45
C ALA A 291 2.37 -9.25 -9.62
N GLN A 292 3.18 -10.31 -9.53
CA GLN A 292 2.72 -11.69 -9.71
C GLN A 292 1.75 -12.10 -8.59
N ASP A 293 2.15 -11.91 -7.33
CA ASP A 293 1.30 -12.20 -6.17
C ASP A 293 -0.01 -11.38 -6.22
N PHE A 294 0.07 -10.10 -6.57
CA PHE A 294 -1.10 -9.23 -6.65
C PHE A 294 -2.05 -9.64 -7.79
N ALA A 295 -1.51 -9.97 -8.97
CA ALA A 295 -2.28 -10.45 -10.10
C ALA A 295 -3.02 -11.75 -9.74
N LEU A 296 -2.35 -12.72 -9.11
CA LEU A 296 -2.99 -13.96 -8.65
C LEU A 296 -4.19 -13.70 -7.74
N LEU A 297 -4.05 -12.83 -6.74
CA LEU A 297 -5.13 -12.49 -5.82
C LEU A 297 -6.32 -11.83 -6.53
N THR A 298 -6.07 -10.85 -7.40
CA THR A 298 -7.13 -10.12 -8.12
C THR A 298 -7.85 -10.96 -9.16
N GLN A 299 -7.29 -12.11 -9.55
CA GLN A 299 -7.91 -13.09 -10.44
C GLN A 299 -8.72 -14.18 -9.71
N CYS A 300 -8.72 -14.17 -8.38
CA CYS A 300 -9.59 -15.04 -7.57
C CYS A 300 -11.03 -14.49 -7.50
N ASN A 301 -11.99 -15.34 -7.10
CA ASN A 301 -13.39 -14.96 -6.95
C ASN A 301 -13.66 -14.21 -5.64
N HIS A 302 -12.95 -14.58 -4.58
CA HIS A 302 -13.13 -14.08 -3.22
C HIS A 302 -11.79 -13.82 -2.55
N THR A 303 -11.79 -13.11 -1.42
CA THR A 303 -10.56 -12.75 -0.72
C THR A 303 -10.63 -13.01 0.78
N ILE A 304 -9.58 -13.60 1.32
CA ILE A 304 -9.22 -13.52 2.74
C ILE A 304 -8.00 -12.62 2.83
N MET A 305 -8.11 -11.49 3.51
CA MET A 305 -6.99 -10.60 3.74
C MET A 305 -6.72 -10.44 5.23
N THR A 306 -5.50 -10.04 5.59
CA THR A 306 -5.10 -9.85 6.99
C THR A 306 -5.05 -8.37 7.33
N ILE A 307 -3.92 -7.71 7.09
CA ILE A 307 -3.71 -6.28 7.37
C ILE A 307 -2.89 -5.62 6.27
N GLY A 308 -3.08 -4.31 6.12
CA GLY A 308 -2.33 -3.46 5.19
C GLY A 308 -2.98 -3.28 3.82
N THR A 309 -2.56 -2.21 3.15
CA THR A 309 -3.17 -1.70 1.91
C THR A 309 -3.08 -2.66 0.72
N PHE A 310 -2.08 -3.55 0.69
CA PHE A 310 -1.96 -4.58 -0.37
C PHE A 310 -3.17 -5.52 -0.37
N GLY A 311 -3.57 -6.02 0.81
CA GLY A 311 -4.73 -6.91 0.94
C GLY A 311 -6.04 -6.18 0.66
N ILE A 312 -6.15 -4.92 1.09
CA ILE A 312 -7.31 -4.06 0.84
C ILE A 312 -7.53 -3.90 -0.67
N TRP A 313 -6.50 -3.52 -1.41
CA TRP A 313 -6.62 -3.34 -2.86
C TRP A 313 -6.84 -4.65 -3.61
N ALA A 314 -6.20 -5.74 -3.19
CA ALA A 314 -6.45 -7.06 -3.77
C ALA A 314 -7.93 -7.47 -3.63
N ALA A 315 -8.50 -7.31 -2.43
CA ALA A 315 -9.92 -7.59 -2.17
C ALA A 315 -10.85 -6.65 -2.94
N TYR A 316 -10.54 -5.36 -3.00
CA TYR A 316 -11.35 -4.36 -3.68
C TYR A 316 -11.49 -4.64 -5.18
N LEU A 317 -10.40 -5.06 -5.83
CA LEU A 317 -10.36 -5.38 -7.26
C LEU A 317 -10.90 -6.79 -7.56
N ALA A 318 -10.59 -7.80 -6.75
CA ALA A 318 -11.15 -9.15 -6.91
C ALA A 318 -12.68 -9.13 -6.79
N GLY A 319 -13.20 -8.32 -5.86
CA GLY A 319 -14.62 -8.30 -5.55
C GLY A 319 -15.07 -9.56 -4.82
N GLY A 320 -16.31 -9.97 -5.05
CA GLY A 320 -16.93 -11.10 -4.34
C GLY A 320 -17.03 -10.90 -2.83
N GLU A 321 -17.06 -12.01 -2.10
CA GLU A 321 -17.03 -12.02 -0.64
C GLU A 321 -15.60 -11.81 -0.12
N THR A 322 -15.48 -11.04 0.95
CA THR A 322 -14.18 -10.69 1.55
C THR A 322 -14.23 -10.87 3.06
N ILE A 323 -13.26 -11.61 3.60
CA ILE A 323 -12.98 -11.68 5.03
C ILE A 323 -11.71 -10.88 5.34
N TYR A 324 -11.75 -10.06 6.38
CA TYR A 324 -10.60 -9.31 6.87
C TYR A 324 -10.37 -9.51 8.38
N LEU A 325 -9.13 -9.31 8.83
CA LEU A 325 -8.79 -9.31 10.25
C LEU A 325 -9.33 -8.01 10.87
N ALA A 326 -10.27 -8.13 11.80
CA ALA A 326 -10.84 -7.01 12.54
C ALA A 326 -10.22 -6.89 13.94
N ASN A 327 -10.36 -5.73 14.58
CA ASN A 327 -10.02 -5.51 15.99
C ASN A 327 -8.59 -5.95 16.37
N TYR A 328 -7.61 -5.71 15.49
CA TYR A 328 -6.23 -6.15 15.66
C TYR A 328 -5.34 -5.19 16.47
N THR A 329 -5.93 -4.26 17.23
CA THR A 329 -5.23 -3.33 18.11
C THR A 329 -5.96 -3.15 19.43
N LEU A 330 -5.22 -2.81 20.50
CA LEU A 330 -5.83 -2.38 21.77
C LEU A 330 -6.63 -1.07 21.61
N PRO A 331 -7.64 -0.80 22.46
CA PRO A 331 -8.48 0.41 22.35
C PRO A 331 -7.72 1.74 22.46
N ASP A 332 -6.58 1.75 23.17
CA ASP A 332 -5.73 2.93 23.37
C ASP A 332 -4.56 3.00 22.37
N SER A 333 -4.61 2.19 21.30
CA SER A 333 -3.55 2.12 20.31
C SER A 333 -3.33 3.46 19.59
N PRO A 334 -2.07 3.90 19.40
CA PRO A 334 -1.77 5.06 18.56
C PRO A 334 -2.13 4.84 17.09
N PHE A 335 -2.32 3.60 16.64
CA PHE A 335 -2.72 3.27 15.27
C PHE A 335 -4.11 3.83 14.94
N LEU A 336 -5.02 3.85 15.92
CA LEU A 336 -6.39 4.37 15.76
C LEU A 336 -6.43 5.90 15.57
N LYS A 337 -5.31 6.60 15.77
CA LYS A 337 -5.17 8.03 15.45
C LYS A 337 -4.84 8.29 13.99
N VAL A 338 -4.39 7.27 13.25
CA VAL A 338 -3.90 7.41 11.87
C VAL A 338 -4.62 6.52 10.88
N PHE A 339 -5.36 5.49 11.34
CA PHE A 339 -6.10 4.55 10.52
C PHE A 339 -7.51 4.35 11.10
N LYS A 340 -8.53 4.38 10.24
CA LYS A 340 -9.93 4.10 10.62
C LYS A 340 -10.48 2.94 9.79
N PRO A 341 -10.74 1.76 10.39
CA PRO A 341 -11.26 0.59 9.69
C PRO A 341 -12.50 0.86 8.85
N GLU A 342 -13.40 1.73 9.32
CA GLU A 342 -14.68 2.04 8.68
C GLU A 342 -14.50 2.75 7.32
N ALA A 343 -13.40 3.48 7.19
CA ALA A 343 -13.03 4.18 5.97
C ALA A 343 -12.19 3.31 5.02
N ALA A 344 -11.52 2.28 5.53
CA ALA A 344 -10.64 1.40 4.76
C ALA A 344 -11.34 0.13 4.23
N PHE A 345 -12.24 -0.46 5.02
CA PHE A 345 -12.95 -1.69 4.68
C PHE A 345 -14.37 -1.38 4.21
N LEU A 346 -14.82 -2.05 3.13
CA LEU A 346 -16.17 -1.85 2.63
C LEU A 346 -17.20 -2.37 3.64
N PRO A 347 -18.38 -1.72 3.78
CA PRO A 347 -19.40 -2.13 4.76
C PRO A 347 -19.90 -3.57 4.61
N LYS A 348 -19.81 -4.13 3.39
CA LYS A 348 -20.20 -5.51 3.09
C LYS A 348 -19.14 -6.57 3.40
N TRP A 349 -17.92 -6.15 3.78
CA TRP A 349 -16.85 -7.08 4.12
C TRP A 349 -17.04 -7.64 5.52
N ILE A 350 -16.56 -8.86 5.73
CA ILE A 350 -16.79 -9.64 6.95
C ILE A 350 -15.54 -9.56 7.82
N GLY A 351 -15.65 -8.95 8.99
CA GLY A 351 -14.56 -8.87 9.95
C GLY A 351 -14.53 -10.07 10.90
N ILE A 352 -13.41 -10.77 11.00
CA ILE A 352 -13.15 -11.73 12.09
C ILE A 352 -12.18 -11.08 13.08
N ALA A 353 -12.58 -10.96 14.33
CA ALA A 353 -11.77 -10.32 15.37
C ALA A 353 -10.46 -11.09 15.62
N ALA A 354 -9.37 -10.36 15.75
CA ALA A 354 -8.07 -10.90 16.12
C ALA A 354 -8.03 -11.32 17.61
N ASP A 355 -7.16 -12.28 17.94
CA ASP A 355 -6.82 -12.57 19.32
C ASP A 355 -5.79 -11.55 19.86
N LEU A 356 -6.23 -10.71 20.80
CA LEU A 356 -5.39 -9.71 21.47
C LEU A 356 -4.70 -10.25 22.73
N SER A 357 -4.97 -11.50 23.14
CA SER A 357 -4.35 -12.12 24.32
C SER A 357 -2.81 -12.04 24.35
N PRO A 358 -2.06 -12.07 23.23
CA PRO A 358 -0.61 -11.93 23.25
C PRO A 358 -0.12 -10.56 23.76
N LEU A 359 -0.95 -9.53 23.72
CA LEU A 359 -0.61 -8.17 24.18
C LEU A 359 -0.92 -7.93 25.66
N LEU A 360 -1.80 -8.74 26.24
CA LEU A 360 -2.30 -8.58 27.61
C LEU A 360 -1.46 -9.37 28.64
N LYS A 361 -0.49 -10.15 28.19
CA LYS A 361 0.31 -11.05 29.05
C LYS A 361 1.44 -10.36 29.81
N HIS A 362 1.48 -9.03 29.85
CA HIS A 362 2.51 -8.25 30.56
C HIS A 362 1.90 -7.05 31.26
#